data_AF-A0A0R3QGA2-F1
#
_entry.id   AF-A0A0R3QGA2-F1
#
_cell.length_a   1.000
_cell.length_b   1.000
_cell.length_c   1.000
_cell.angle_alpha   90.00
_cell.angle_beta   90.00
_cell.angle_gamma   90.00
#
_symmetry.space_group_name_H-M   'P 1'
#
loop_
_entity.id
_entity.type
_entity.pdbx_description
1 polymer ?
#
loop_
_entity_poly.entity_id
_entity_poly.type
_entity_poly.pdbx_seq_one_letter_code
_entity_poly.pdbx_strand_id
1 'polypeptide(L)'
;LDTLDEPEARASMIWIIGEYAERIDNADELLESFVEGFHDENTQVQLQLLTAVVKLFLKRPSETQQLVQRVLSLTTQDSDNPDLRDRGYIYWRLLSADPAAAKEVVLAEKPLISEETDLLEPSLLDQLVCHIGSLASVYHKPPSSFVDITKHPLKTTNATT
;
A
#
# COMPACT_ATOMS: atom_id res chain seq x y z
N LEU A 1 -4.38 1.78 21.34
CA LEU A 1 -3.97 2.34 20.03
C LEU A 1 -2.63 3.07 20.17
N ASP A 2 -2.41 3.73 21.30
CA ASP A 2 -1.22 4.55 21.61
C ASP A 2 0.12 3.80 21.79
N THR A 3 0.17 2.50 21.47
CA THR A 3 1.41 1.69 21.53
C THR A 3 1.85 1.19 20.15
N LEU A 4 1.14 1.57 19.09
CA LEU A 4 1.48 1.24 17.71
C LEU A 4 2.17 2.44 17.06
N ASP A 5 3.49 2.48 17.21
CA ASP A 5 4.32 3.57 16.69
C ASP A 5 4.73 3.34 15.24
N GLU A 6 4.71 2.08 14.77
CA GLU A 6 5.18 1.74 13.42
C GLU A 6 4.10 1.99 12.36
N PRO A 7 4.36 2.84 11.35
CA PRO A 7 3.37 3.18 10.32
C PRO A 7 2.85 1.97 9.53
N GLU A 8 3.69 0.96 9.29
CA GLU A 8 3.30 -0.27 8.59
C GLU A 8 2.28 -1.08 9.40
N ALA A 9 2.50 -1.22 10.71
CA ALA A 9 1.58 -1.90 11.61
C ALA A 9 0.25 -1.14 11.73
N ARG A 10 0.29 0.20 11.81
CA ARG A 10 -0.92 1.05 11.81
C ARG A 10 -1.71 0.89 10.52
N ALA A 11 -1.05 0.99 9.36
CA ALA A 11 -1.70 0.82 8.06
C ALA A 11 -2.33 -0.58 7.94
N SER A 12 -1.59 -1.63 8.32
CA SER A 12 -2.10 -3.01 8.31
C SER A 12 -3.35 -3.18 9.18
N MET A 13 -3.34 -2.62 10.38
CA MET A 13 -4.50 -2.67 11.28
C MET A 13 -5.71 -1.91 10.70
N ILE A 14 -5.52 -0.71 10.17
CA ILE A 14 -6.59 0.06 9.52
C ILE A 14 -7.14 -0.70 8.31
N TRP A 15 -6.28 -1.36 7.54
CA TRP A 15 -6.71 -2.22 6.44
C TRP A 15 -7.64 -3.34 6.93
N ILE A 16 -7.24 -4.05 7.98
CA ILE A 16 -8.03 -5.13 8.60
C ILE A 16 -9.39 -4.59 9.06
N ILE A 17 -9.41 -3.46 9.77
CA ILE A 17 -10.64 -2.84 10.25
C ILE A 17 -11.57 -2.53 9.08
N GLY A 18 -11.08 -1.88 8.03
CA GLY A 18 -11.90 -1.56 6.85
C GLY A 18 -12.35 -2.80 6.05
N GLU A 19 -11.50 -3.82 5.93
CA GLU A 19 -11.83 -5.05 5.18
C GLU A 19 -12.89 -5.87 5.92
N TYR A 20 -12.80 -5.95 7.25
CA TYR A 20 -13.71 -6.74 8.09
C TYR A 20 -14.71 -5.86 8.86
N ALA A 21 -14.97 -4.64 8.40
CA ALA A 21 -15.87 -3.67 9.04
C ALA A 21 -17.29 -4.18 9.27
N GLU A 22 -17.75 -5.23 8.58
CA GLU A 22 -19.07 -5.85 8.84
C GLU A 22 -19.09 -6.66 10.14
N ARG A 23 -17.93 -7.19 10.55
CA ARG A 23 -17.77 -8.09 11.71
C ARG A 23 -17.27 -7.37 12.97
N ILE A 24 -16.70 -6.18 12.81
CA ILE A 24 -16.16 -5.37 13.89
C ILE A 24 -17.22 -4.32 14.23
N ASP A 25 -17.85 -4.44 15.39
CA ASP A 25 -18.99 -3.59 15.74
C ASP A 25 -18.56 -2.12 15.89
N ASN A 26 -17.48 -1.86 16.62
CA ASN A 26 -16.93 -0.52 16.89
C ASN A 26 -15.91 -0.02 15.83
N ALA A 27 -16.04 -0.47 14.58
CA ALA A 27 -15.09 -0.11 13.52
C ALA A 27 -15.07 1.40 13.21
N ASP A 28 -16.22 2.05 13.31
CA ASP A 28 -16.41 3.49 13.19
C ASP A 28 -15.65 4.27 14.27
N GLU A 29 -15.83 3.92 15.54
CA GLU A 29 -15.12 4.55 16.67
C GLU A 29 -13.60 4.38 16.52
N LEU A 30 -13.15 3.18 16.16
CA LEU A 30 -11.73 2.90 15.96
C LEU A 30 -11.15 3.74 14.82
N LEU A 31 -11.82 3.80 13.65
CA LEU A 31 -11.32 4.60 12.53
C LEU A 31 -11.44 6.10 12.80
N GLU A 32 -12.44 6.56 13.55
CA GLU A 32 -12.59 7.97 13.93
C GLU A 32 -11.39 8.45 14.75
N SER A 33 -10.91 7.65 15.70
CA SER A 33 -9.71 7.99 16.48
C SER A 33 -8.46 8.21 15.61
N PHE A 34 -8.32 7.47 14.50
CA PHE A 34 -7.24 7.69 13.53
C PHE A 34 -7.47 8.94 12.67
N VAL A 35 -8.73 9.29 12.38
CA VAL A 35 -9.06 10.49 11.59
C VAL A 35 -8.79 11.77 12.40
N GLU A 36 -8.88 11.73 13.73
CA GLU A 36 -8.54 12.88 14.58
C GLU A 36 -7.07 13.33 14.43
N GLY A 37 -6.15 12.37 14.30
CA GLY A 37 -4.71 12.61 14.09
C GLY A 37 -4.26 12.61 12.63
N PHE A 38 -5.18 12.74 11.67
CA PHE A 38 -4.93 12.43 10.24
C PHE A 38 -3.67 13.08 9.65
N HIS A 39 -3.42 14.37 9.93
CA HIS A 39 -2.28 15.10 9.36
C HIS A 39 -0.93 14.71 9.97
N ASP A 40 -0.93 14.15 11.18
CA ASP A 40 0.27 13.70 11.87
C ASP A 40 0.67 12.28 11.43
N GLU A 41 -0.21 11.58 10.74
CA GLU A 41 0.04 10.23 10.21
C GLU A 41 0.94 10.23 8.97
N ASN A 42 1.68 9.12 8.79
CA ASN A 42 2.40 8.88 7.55
C ASN A 42 1.43 8.76 6.36
N THR A 43 1.84 9.21 5.17
CA THR A 43 1.03 9.11 3.93
C THR A 43 0.47 7.72 3.67
N GLN A 44 1.22 6.65 3.95
CA GLN A 44 0.70 5.28 3.76
C GLN A 44 -0.51 4.99 4.66
N VAL A 45 -0.49 5.50 5.90
CA VAL A 45 -1.57 5.36 6.87
C VAL A 45 -2.76 6.22 6.46
N GLN A 46 -2.53 7.45 6.00
CA GLN A 46 -3.57 8.34 5.47
C GLN A 46 -4.33 7.71 4.28
N LEU A 47 -3.59 7.13 3.32
CA LEU A 47 -4.15 6.43 2.18
C LEU A 47 -4.98 5.21 2.61
N GLN A 48 -4.49 4.47 3.60
CA GLN A 48 -5.16 3.29 4.11
C GLN A 48 -6.42 3.66 4.89
N LEU A 49 -6.39 4.78 5.62
CA LEU A 49 -7.53 5.31 6.36
C LEU A 49 -8.63 5.82 5.43
N LEU A 50 -8.27 6.58 4.39
CA LEU A 50 -9.21 6.99 3.33
C LEU A 50 -9.95 5.77 2.77
N THR A 51 -9.22 4.73 2.38
CA THR A 51 -9.81 3.51 1.81
C THR A 51 -10.66 2.75 2.84
N ALA A 52 -10.20 2.65 4.09
CA ALA A 52 -10.93 1.94 5.15
C ALA A 52 -12.26 2.63 5.50
N VAL A 53 -12.26 3.96 5.62
CA VAL A 53 -13.47 4.75 5.89
C VAL A 53 -14.46 4.65 4.73
N VAL A 54 -13.99 4.69 3.47
CA VAL A 54 -14.87 4.49 2.30
C VAL A 54 -15.49 3.09 2.30
N LYS A 55 -14.70 2.04 2.60
CA LYS A 55 -15.24 0.66 2.73
C LYS A 55 -16.28 0.57 3.83
N LEU A 56 -15.99 1.17 5.00
CA LEU A 56 -16.92 1.23 6.13
C LEU A 56 -18.24 1.93 5.72
N PHE A 57 -18.16 3.05 5.02
CA PHE A 57 -19.34 3.77 4.52
C PHE A 57 -20.18 2.96 3.53
N LEU A 58 -19.55 2.26 2.59
CA LEU A 58 -20.27 1.41 1.63
C LEU A 58 -20.97 0.20 2.30
N LYS A 59 -20.53 -0.17 3.51
CA LYS A 59 -21.11 -1.26 4.31
C LYS A 59 -22.19 -0.77 5.29
N ARG A 60 -21.95 0.38 5.95
CA ARG A 60 -22.81 0.96 7.00
C ARG A 60 -23.09 2.46 6.75
N PRO A 61 -23.79 2.83 5.67
CA PRO A 61 -23.90 4.23 5.24
C PRO A 61 -24.63 5.14 6.24
N SER A 62 -25.61 4.60 6.98
CA SER A 62 -26.44 5.36 7.93
C SER A 62 -25.66 5.92 9.13
N GLU A 63 -24.63 5.20 9.58
CA GLU A 63 -23.88 5.51 10.81
C GLU A 63 -22.60 6.31 10.50
N THR A 64 -22.09 6.23 9.27
CA THR A 64 -20.70 6.61 8.96
C THR A 64 -20.61 7.76 7.95
N GLN A 65 -21.75 8.39 7.62
CA GLN A 65 -21.83 9.50 6.66
C GLN A 65 -20.96 10.70 7.07
N GLN A 66 -20.95 11.05 8.37
CA GLN A 66 -20.14 12.18 8.84
C GLN A 66 -18.64 11.87 8.74
N LEU A 67 -18.24 10.65 9.10
CA LEU A 67 -16.85 10.20 9.07
C LEU A 67 -16.29 10.21 7.63
N VAL A 68 -17.05 9.71 6.64
CA VAL A 68 -16.60 9.73 5.24
C VAL A 68 -16.51 11.16 4.68
N GLN A 69 -17.43 12.05 5.05
CA GLN A 69 -17.35 13.45 4.64
C GLN A 69 -16.11 14.14 5.24
N ARG A 70 -15.79 13.84 6.51
CA ARG A 70 -14.61 14.37 7.19
C ARG A 70 -13.32 13.92 6.51
N VAL A 71 -13.14 12.61 6.27
CA VAL A 71 -11.91 12.09 5.63
C VAL A 71 -11.77 12.58 4.17
N LEU A 72 -12.88 12.71 3.44
CA LEU A 72 -12.85 13.26 2.07
C LEU A 72 -12.46 14.74 2.07
N SER A 73 -12.92 15.51 3.06
CA SER A 73 -12.53 16.92 3.21
C SER A 73 -11.03 17.04 3.52
N LEU A 74 -10.55 16.29 4.51
CA LEU A 74 -9.13 16.26 4.90
C LEU A 74 -8.21 15.86 3.72
N THR A 75 -8.63 14.88 2.92
CA THR A 75 -7.84 14.40 1.78
C THR A 75 -7.89 15.33 0.57
N THR A 76 -8.99 16.04 0.33
CA THR A 76 -9.15 16.86 -0.89
C THR A 76 -8.83 18.34 -0.69
N GLN A 77 -9.10 18.89 0.49
CA GLN A 77 -8.94 20.32 0.78
C GLN A 77 -7.66 20.61 1.57
N ASP A 78 -7.30 19.73 2.51
CA ASP A 78 -6.26 19.99 3.49
C ASP A 78 -4.95 19.20 3.22
N SER A 79 -4.93 18.37 2.16
CA SER A 79 -3.76 17.57 1.80
C SER A 79 -2.93 18.20 0.67
N ASP A 80 -1.64 18.38 0.93
CA ASP A 80 -0.66 18.77 -0.07
C ASP A 80 -0.13 17.59 -0.91
N ASN A 81 -0.47 16.34 -0.54
CA ASN A 81 -0.02 15.15 -1.26
C ASN A 81 -0.91 14.90 -2.49
N PRO A 82 -0.37 14.97 -3.73
CA PRO A 82 -1.18 14.85 -4.94
C PRO A 82 -1.82 13.46 -5.11
N ASP A 83 -1.14 12.36 -4.74
CA ASP A 83 -1.72 11.00 -4.83
C ASP A 83 -2.90 10.83 -3.86
N LEU A 84 -2.74 11.32 -2.62
CA LEU A 84 -3.80 11.29 -1.62
C LEU A 84 -5.01 12.13 -2.07
N ARG A 85 -4.75 13.33 -2.60
CA ARG A 85 -5.79 14.24 -3.09
C ARG A 85 -6.55 13.66 -4.29
N ASP A 86 -5.83 13.07 -5.23
CA ASP A 86 -6.43 12.46 -6.42
C ASP A 86 -7.29 11.26 -6.05
N ARG A 87 -6.82 10.36 -5.17
CA ARG A 87 -7.64 9.26 -4.65
C ARG A 87 -8.86 9.76 -3.87
N GLY A 88 -8.71 10.82 -3.08
CA GLY A 88 -9.82 11.48 -2.39
C GLY A 88 -10.90 11.95 -3.38
N TYR A 89 -10.51 12.64 -4.45
CA TYR A 89 -11.45 13.07 -5.49
C TYR A 89 -12.06 11.91 -6.28
N ILE A 90 -11.32 10.84 -6.55
CA ILE A 90 -11.87 9.64 -7.21
C ILE A 90 -12.97 9.04 -6.34
N TYR A 91 -12.72 8.80 -5.05
CA TYR A 91 -13.74 8.30 -4.13
C TYR A 91 -14.92 9.25 -4.00
N TRP A 92 -14.67 10.56 -3.85
CA TRP A 92 -15.74 11.56 -3.76
C TRP A 92 -16.66 11.47 -4.98
N ARG A 93 -16.08 11.52 -6.18
CA ARG A 93 -16.85 11.49 -7.45
C ARG A 93 -17.59 10.17 -7.60
N LEU A 94 -16.96 9.06 -7.28
CA LEU A 94 -17.57 7.73 -7.36
C LEU A 94 -18.79 7.62 -6.42
N LEU A 95 -18.62 8.01 -5.15
CA LEU A 95 -19.69 7.98 -4.15
C LEU A 95 -20.83 8.97 -4.46
N SER A 96 -20.51 10.14 -5.03
CA SER A 96 -21.51 11.15 -5.38
C SER A 96 -22.26 10.83 -6.66
N ALA A 97 -21.64 10.11 -7.59
CA ALA A 97 -22.24 9.75 -8.87
C ALA A 97 -23.16 8.54 -8.74
N ASP A 98 -22.66 7.45 -8.15
CA ASP A 98 -23.43 6.20 -8.02
C ASP A 98 -22.89 5.34 -6.86
N PRO A 99 -23.56 5.36 -5.69
CA PRO A 99 -23.20 4.52 -4.54
C PRO A 99 -23.27 3.01 -4.82
N ALA A 100 -24.14 2.55 -5.72
CA ALA A 100 -24.25 1.14 -6.05
C ALA A 100 -23.03 0.70 -6.88
N ALA A 101 -22.66 1.46 -7.91
CA ALA A 101 -21.43 1.22 -8.66
C ALA A 101 -20.18 1.33 -7.77
N ALA A 102 -20.17 2.28 -6.83
CA ALA A 102 -19.08 2.42 -5.87
C ALA A 102 -18.87 1.13 -5.06
N LYS A 103 -19.96 0.45 -4.67
CA LYS A 103 -19.91 -0.82 -3.94
C LYS A 103 -19.27 -1.92 -4.79
N GLU A 104 -19.70 -2.07 -6.04
CA GLU A 104 -19.16 -3.06 -6.97
C GLU A 104 -17.68 -2.83 -7.29
N VAL A 105 -17.25 -1.56 -7.36
CA VAL A 105 -15.85 -1.21 -7.66
C VAL A 105 -14.94 -1.39 -6.44
N VAL A 106 -15.32 -0.83 -5.29
CA VAL A 106 -14.45 -0.76 -4.12
C VAL A 106 -14.48 -2.05 -3.29
N LEU A 107 -15.62 -2.73 -3.25
CA LEU A 107 -15.80 -4.00 -2.52
C LEU A 107 -15.74 -5.23 -3.44
N ALA A 108 -15.21 -5.08 -4.66
CA ALA A 108 -14.99 -6.19 -5.58
C ALA A 108 -14.19 -7.32 -4.92
N GLU A 109 -14.51 -8.56 -5.28
CA GLU A 109 -13.71 -9.71 -4.89
C GLU A 109 -12.32 -9.60 -5.53
N LYS A 110 -11.30 -9.49 -4.67
CA LYS A 110 -9.91 -9.37 -5.12
C LYS A 110 -9.37 -10.78 -5.38
N PRO A 111 -8.60 -10.97 -6.47
CA PRO A 111 -7.96 -12.25 -6.72
C PRO A 111 -6.98 -12.60 -5.60
N LEU A 112 -6.73 -13.89 -5.41
CA LEU A 112 -5.72 -14.38 -4.47
C LEU A 112 -4.33 -13.85 -4.89
N ILE A 113 -3.56 -13.40 -3.91
CA ILE A 113 -2.19 -12.92 -4.11
C ILE A 113 -1.29 -14.16 -4.32
N SER A 114 -0.44 -14.15 -5.35
CA SER A 114 0.58 -15.18 -5.57
C SER A 114 1.75 -15.02 -4.59
N GLU A 115 2.28 -16.11 -4.05
CA GLU A 115 3.34 -16.11 -3.01
C GLU A 115 4.77 -15.93 -3.59
N GLU A 116 4.93 -15.23 -4.72
CA GLU A 116 6.21 -15.14 -5.45
C GLU A 116 7.26 -14.21 -4.80
N THR A 117 7.07 -13.80 -3.55
CA THR A 117 7.83 -12.72 -2.88
C THR A 117 9.34 -12.96 -2.82
N ASP A 118 9.79 -14.23 -2.79
CA ASP A 118 11.20 -14.59 -2.64
C ASP A 118 11.87 -15.07 -3.93
N LEU A 119 11.16 -15.04 -5.06
CA LEU A 119 11.73 -15.47 -6.34
C LEU A 119 12.57 -14.36 -6.96
N LEU A 120 13.82 -14.70 -7.27
CA LEU A 120 14.65 -13.85 -8.12
C LEU A 120 14.05 -13.82 -9.53
N GLU A 121 14.07 -12.65 -10.16
CA GLU A 121 13.72 -12.52 -11.57
C GLU A 121 14.57 -13.53 -12.38
N PRO A 122 13.99 -14.34 -13.28
CA PRO A 122 14.73 -15.40 -13.99
C PRO A 122 15.98 -14.89 -14.71
N SER A 123 15.92 -13.68 -15.27
CA SER A 123 17.04 -13.02 -15.94
C SER A 123 18.21 -12.73 -14.98
N LEU A 124 17.90 -12.27 -13.76
CA LEU A 124 18.89 -12.03 -12.71
C LEU A 124 19.44 -13.35 -12.17
N LEU A 125 18.60 -14.36 -12.00
CA LEU A 125 19.02 -15.69 -11.57
C LEU A 125 20.04 -16.29 -12.54
N ASP A 126 19.75 -16.26 -13.85
CA ASP A 126 20.66 -16.76 -14.88
C ASP A 126 22.02 -16.04 -14.83
N GLN A 127 22.02 -14.73 -14.63
CA GLN A 127 23.25 -13.96 -14.45
C GLN A 127 24.03 -14.35 -13.18
N LEU A 128 23.32 -14.56 -12.07
CA LEU A 128 23.94 -14.95 -10.81
C LEU A 128 24.50 -16.37 -10.84
N VAL A 129 23.88 -17.27 -11.61
CA VAL A 129 24.39 -18.63 -11.86
C VAL A 129 25.77 -18.56 -12.55
N CYS A 130 25.97 -17.64 -13.50
CA CYS A 130 27.29 -17.41 -14.11
C CYS A 130 28.34 -16.84 -13.15
N HIS A 131 27.91 -16.35 -11.98
CA HIS A 131 28.77 -15.72 -10.98
C HIS A 131 28.82 -16.48 -9.64
N ILE A 132 28.44 -17.77 -9.63
CA ILE A 132 28.57 -18.64 -8.45
C ILE A 132 30.04 -18.68 -7.99
N GLY A 133 30.25 -18.52 -6.68
CA GLY A 133 31.58 -18.45 -6.07
C GLY A 133 32.20 -17.06 -6.09
N SER A 134 31.45 -16.04 -6.47
CA SER A 134 31.86 -14.62 -6.40
C SER A 134 30.99 -13.82 -5.41
N LEU A 135 31.40 -12.59 -5.10
CA LEU A 135 30.61 -11.67 -4.27
C LEU A 135 29.21 -11.38 -4.85
N ALA A 136 29.03 -11.48 -6.16
CA ALA A 136 27.72 -11.29 -6.78
C ALA A 136 26.70 -12.34 -6.31
N SER A 137 27.13 -13.61 -6.23
CA SER A 137 26.30 -14.69 -5.70
C SER A 137 26.06 -14.61 -4.19
N VAL A 138 26.87 -13.87 -3.42
CA VAL A 138 26.65 -13.64 -1.98
C VAL A 138 25.71 -12.46 -1.76
N TYR A 139 25.83 -11.41 -2.56
CA TYR A 139 25.00 -10.21 -2.45
C TYR A 139 23.65 -10.31 -3.17
N HIS A 140 23.41 -11.39 -3.92
CA HIS A 140 22.24 -11.57 -4.78
C HIS A 140 22.01 -10.36 -5.69
N LYS A 141 23.11 -9.81 -6.21
CA LYS A 141 23.12 -8.59 -7.00
C LYS A 141 24.08 -8.71 -8.17
N PRO A 142 23.82 -8.06 -9.31
CA PRO A 142 24.74 -8.06 -10.42
C PRO A 142 26.05 -7.34 -10.03
N PRO A 143 27.22 -7.76 -10.55
CA PRO A 143 28.51 -7.14 -10.23
C PRO A 143 28.54 -5.62 -10.42
N SER A 144 27.82 -5.12 -11.43
CA SER A 144 27.72 -3.70 -11.76
C SER A 144 27.08 -2.85 -10.66
N SER A 145 26.31 -3.44 -9.74
CA SER A 145 25.65 -2.69 -8.67
C SER A 145 26.57 -2.38 -7.50
N PHE A 146 27.75 -3.00 -7.42
CA PHE A 146 28.66 -2.86 -6.28
C PHE A 146 30.15 -2.77 -6.66
N VAL A 147 30.50 -3.00 -7.93
CA VAL A 147 31.84 -2.74 -8.47
C VAL A 147 31.79 -1.59 -9.45
N ASP A 148 32.61 -0.58 -9.19
CA ASP A 148 32.77 0.59 -10.03
C ASP A 148 33.60 0.22 -11.27
N ILE A 149 32.91 -0.07 -12.38
CA ILE A 149 33.49 -0.61 -13.64
C ILE A 149 34.55 0.36 -14.22
N THR A 150 34.45 1.64 -13.86
CA THR A 150 35.40 2.70 -14.25
C THR A 150 36.79 2.53 -13.64
N LYS A 151 36.91 1.87 -12.48
CA LYS A 151 38.18 1.62 -11.78
C LYS A 151 38.70 0.20 -11.98
N HIS A 152 37.80 -0.76 -12.22
CA HIS A 152 38.15 -2.15 -12.46
C HIS A 152 37.29 -2.72 -13.60
N PRO A 153 37.81 -2.82 -14.83
CA PRO A 153 37.07 -3.42 -15.94
C PRO A 153 36.74 -4.89 -15.62
N LEU A 154 35.45 -5.24 -15.72
CA LEU A 154 34.96 -6.60 -15.49
C LEU A 154 35.60 -7.54 -16.51
N LYS A 155 36.32 -8.56 -16.04
CA LYS A 155 36.75 -9.67 -16.91
C LYS A 155 35.50 -10.47 -17.28
N THR A 156 35.13 -10.46 -18.55
CA THR A 156 34.11 -11.36 -19.09
C THR A 156 34.61 -12.80 -18.97
N THR A 157 34.12 -13.51 -17.95
CA THR A 157 34.22 -14.96 -17.91
C THR A 157 33.28 -15.53 -18.96
N ASN A 158 33.82 -15.78 -20.15
CA ASN A 158 33.12 -16.59 -21.15
C ASN A 158 32.89 -17.97 -20.53
N ALA A 159 31.63 -18.34 -20.34
CA ALA A 159 31.25 -19.69 -19.98
C ALA A 159 31.70 -20.63 -21.12
N THR A 160 32.82 -21.31 -20.93
CA THR A 160 33.21 -22.45 -21.76
C THR A 160 32.25 -23.60 -21.51
N THR A 161 31.86 -24.20 -22.63
CA THR A 161 30.90 -25.27 -22.86
C THR A 161 31.11 -26.51 -21.99
#